data_AF-A0A496SXI9-F1
#
_entry.id   AF-A0A496SXI9-F1
#
_cell.length_a   1.000
_cell.length_b   1.000
_cell.length_c   1.000
_cell.angle_alpha   90.00
_cell.angle_beta   90.00
_cell.angle_gamma   90.00
#
_symmetry.space_group_name_H-M   'P 1'
#
loop_
_entity.id
_entity.type
_entity.pdbx_description
1 polymer ?
#
loop_
_entity_poly.entity_id
_entity_poly.type
_entity_poly.pdbx_seq_one_letter_code
_entity_poly.pdbx_strand_id
1 'polypeptide(L)'
;METGVVKYDPDKAFNGYTLFSETFPSPKGPDEPARSIYLIDMEGKVVHEWHVETSLQSYCRLLPDGNLIYPTHDRSEIASGNCGLYEIDPEGNVVWSYRCRADHDFQILPNGNLIINTITESMCPALGLELKRNPYIVEVTRDKDLVSEWRGGGASPGT
;
A
#
# COMPACT_ATOMS: atom_id res chain seq x y z
N MET A 1 -24.63 24.17 -5.10
CA MET A 1 -24.44 22.79 -4.62
C MET A 1 -23.22 22.84 -3.73
N GLU A 2 -23.36 22.52 -2.45
CA GLU A 2 -22.21 22.48 -1.53
C GLU A 2 -21.44 21.18 -1.74
N THR A 3 -20.11 21.24 -1.73
CA THR A 3 -19.21 20.10 -1.91
C THR A 3 -18.20 20.05 -0.76
N GLY A 4 -17.75 18.85 -0.38
CA GLY A 4 -16.82 18.66 0.75
C GLY A 4 -17.53 18.38 2.06
N VAL A 5 -16.91 18.75 3.18
CA VAL A 5 -17.52 18.61 4.52
C VAL A 5 -18.64 19.64 4.66
N VAL A 6 -19.89 19.17 4.62
CA VAL A 6 -21.09 20.01 4.76
C VAL A 6 -21.54 20.19 6.21
N LYS A 7 -21.04 19.35 7.13
CA LYS A 7 -21.34 19.42 8.56
C LYS A 7 -20.26 18.75 9.39
N TYR A 8 -19.78 19.45 10.42
CA TYR A 8 -18.88 18.94 11.44
C TYR A 8 -19.42 19.35 12.82
N ASP A 9 -19.58 18.39 13.72
CA ASP A 9 -20.07 18.56 15.10
C ASP A 9 -19.02 17.93 16.03
N PRO A 10 -18.12 18.71 16.65
CA PRO A 10 -16.98 18.20 17.42
C PRO A 10 -17.38 17.42 18.68
N ASP A 11 -18.61 17.59 19.16
CA ASP A 11 -19.12 16.83 20.31
C ASP A 11 -19.60 15.42 19.90
N LYS A 12 -19.77 15.17 18.60
CA LYS A 12 -20.28 13.90 18.05
C LYS A 12 -19.32 13.20 17.09
N ALA A 13 -18.24 13.88 16.69
CA ALA A 13 -17.22 13.34 15.82
C ALA A 13 -15.92 13.16 16.59
N PHE A 14 -15.17 12.10 16.25
CA PHE A 14 -13.82 11.95 16.75
C PHE A 14 -12.92 13.00 16.08
N ASN A 15 -12.24 13.83 16.89
CA ASN A 15 -11.34 14.86 16.38
C ASN A 15 -10.03 14.22 15.90
N GLY A 16 -9.80 14.24 14.60
CA GLY A 16 -8.59 13.67 13.99
C GLY A 16 -8.40 14.15 12.56
N TYR A 17 -7.63 13.37 11.81
CA TYR A 17 -7.38 13.61 10.39
C TYR A 17 -7.83 12.41 9.58
N THR A 18 -8.28 12.68 8.36
CA THR A 18 -8.54 11.65 7.34
C THR A 18 -7.33 11.58 6.42
N LEU A 19 -6.67 10.42 6.40
CA LEU A 19 -5.67 10.09 5.39
C LEU A 19 -6.38 9.49 4.18
N PHE A 20 -6.21 10.10 3.01
CA PHE A 20 -6.92 9.71 1.80
C PHE A 20 -6.00 9.63 0.59
N SER A 21 -6.17 8.57 -0.19
CA SER A 21 -5.51 8.36 -1.48
C SER A 21 -6.39 7.53 -2.38
N GLU A 22 -6.56 7.94 -3.63
CA GLU A 22 -7.17 7.08 -4.64
C GLU A 22 -6.18 6.01 -5.11
N THR A 23 -6.72 4.98 -5.76
CA THR A 23 -5.89 4.00 -6.45
C THR A 23 -5.57 4.50 -7.85
N PHE A 24 -4.28 4.67 -8.15
CA PHE A 24 -3.80 5.11 -9.45
C PHE A 24 -2.89 4.07 -10.11
N PRO A 25 -3.04 3.81 -11.41
CA PRO A 25 -2.09 2.98 -12.15
C PRO A 25 -0.74 3.69 -12.31
N SER A 26 0.27 2.90 -12.71
CA SER A 26 1.60 3.42 -13.04
C SER A 26 1.49 4.56 -14.06
N PRO A 27 2.23 5.67 -13.87
CA PRO A 27 2.31 6.72 -14.87
C PRO A 27 2.78 6.15 -16.21
N LYS A 28 2.14 6.54 -17.33
CA LYS A 28 2.52 6.07 -18.67
C LYS A 28 3.68 6.84 -19.29
N GLY A 29 4.15 7.89 -18.64
CA GLY A 29 5.24 8.74 -19.12
C GLY A 29 5.54 9.91 -18.19
N PRO A 30 6.60 10.69 -18.49
CA PRO A 30 7.06 11.80 -17.65
C PRO A 30 6.08 12.98 -17.62
N ASP A 31 5.15 13.05 -18.57
CA ASP A 31 4.16 14.13 -18.66
C ASP A 31 2.89 13.86 -17.82
N GLU A 32 2.76 12.68 -17.21
CA GLU A 32 1.65 12.40 -16.31
C GLU A 32 1.87 13.04 -14.93
N PRO A 33 0.83 13.60 -14.30
CA PRO A 33 0.96 14.23 -12.99
C PRO A 33 1.31 13.21 -11.91
N ALA A 34 2.09 13.64 -10.92
CA ALA A 34 2.33 12.84 -9.72
C ALA A 34 1.01 12.47 -9.02
N ARG A 35 1.01 11.37 -8.28
CA ARG A 35 -0.17 10.91 -7.53
C ARG A 35 -0.14 11.53 -6.15
N SER A 36 -1.29 12.04 -5.70
CA SER A 36 -1.39 12.71 -4.43
C SER A 36 -1.95 11.80 -3.33
N ILE A 37 -1.40 11.96 -2.13
CA ILE A 37 -1.95 11.41 -0.89
C ILE A 37 -2.22 12.61 0.03
N TYR A 38 -3.42 12.67 0.59
CA TYR A 38 -3.90 13.83 1.33
C TYR A 38 -4.08 13.52 2.81
N LEU A 39 -3.64 14.44 3.67
CA LEU A 39 -4.09 14.52 5.04
C LEU A 39 -5.11 15.66 5.15
N ILE A 40 -6.33 15.31 5.56
CA ILE A 40 -7.48 16.22 5.56
C ILE A 40 -7.96 16.39 7.01
N ASP A 41 -8.15 17.63 7.45
CA ASP A 41 -8.71 17.92 8.77
C ASP A 41 -10.24 17.73 8.81
N MET A 42 -10.83 17.90 10.00
CA MET A 42 -12.26 17.71 10.21
C MET A 42 -13.14 18.77 9.52
N GLU A 43 -12.56 19.89 9.08
CA GLU A 43 -13.26 20.92 8.30
C GLU A 43 -13.17 20.65 6.78
N GLY A 44 -12.49 19.57 6.39
CA GLY A 44 -12.31 19.19 4.98
C GLY A 44 -11.16 19.92 4.29
N LYS A 45 -10.30 20.60 5.04
CA LYS A 45 -9.12 21.27 4.48
C LYS A 45 -7.95 20.27 4.39
N VAL A 46 -7.30 20.26 3.23
CA VAL A 46 -6.02 19.56 3.06
C VAL A 46 -4.97 20.29 3.89
N VAL A 47 -4.44 19.62 4.90
CA VAL A 47 -3.39 20.14 5.80
C VAL A 47 -2.00 19.66 5.40
N HIS A 48 -1.92 18.57 4.65
CA HIS A 48 -0.67 18.06 4.06
C HIS A 48 -0.97 17.26 2.79
N GLU A 49 -0.04 17.29 1.84
CA GLU A 49 -0.13 16.54 0.59
C GLU A 49 1.24 15.94 0.24
N TRP A 50 1.29 14.63 0.05
CA TRP A 50 2.44 13.93 -0.52
C TRP A 50 2.23 13.71 -2.01
N HIS A 51 3.30 13.79 -2.79
CA HIS A 51 3.31 13.49 -4.22
C HIS A 51 4.21 12.29 -4.48
N VAL A 52 3.72 11.30 -5.23
CA VAL A 52 4.49 10.10 -5.57
C VAL A 52 4.50 9.85 -7.08
N GLU A 53 5.63 9.34 -7.58
CA GLU A 53 5.85 9.04 -9.00
C GLU A 53 5.58 7.56 -9.35
N THR A 54 5.24 6.75 -8.36
CA THR A 54 4.89 5.34 -8.57
C THR A 54 3.40 5.18 -8.89
N SER A 55 2.97 3.96 -9.21
CA SER A 55 1.56 3.63 -8.98
C SER A 55 1.22 3.71 -7.50
N LEU A 56 -0.06 3.87 -7.18
CA LEU A 56 -0.53 4.06 -5.81
C LEU A 56 -1.75 3.17 -5.58
N GLN A 57 -1.70 2.31 -4.57
CA GLN A 57 -2.85 1.54 -4.11
C GLN A 57 -3.42 2.23 -2.88
N SER A 58 -4.74 2.39 -2.85
CA SER A 58 -5.45 2.89 -1.67
C SER A 58 -5.21 1.97 -0.47
N TYR A 59 -4.32 2.33 0.46
CA TYR A 59 -4.18 1.83 1.83
C TYR A 59 -2.90 2.41 2.47
N CYS A 60 -2.81 3.73 2.58
CA CYS A 60 -1.63 4.38 3.15
C CYS A 60 -1.67 4.34 4.69
N ARG A 61 -0.50 4.37 5.34
CA ARG A 61 -0.39 4.45 6.80
C ARG A 61 0.59 5.54 7.21
N LEU A 62 0.09 6.53 7.94
CA LEU A 62 0.90 7.55 8.59
C LEU A 62 1.57 6.97 9.85
N LEU A 63 2.86 7.21 10.00
CA LEU A 63 3.69 6.76 11.11
C LEU A 63 3.83 7.88 12.17
N PRO A 64 4.15 7.54 13.44
CA PRO A 64 4.29 8.52 14.51
C PRO A 64 5.38 9.58 14.29
N ASP A 65 6.37 9.29 13.45
CA ASP A 65 7.45 10.21 13.07
C ASP A 65 7.08 11.14 11.90
N GLY A 66 5.88 11.00 11.34
CA GLY A 66 5.38 11.77 10.21
C GLY A 66 5.64 11.13 8.85
N ASN A 67 6.38 10.02 8.78
CA ASN A 67 6.56 9.27 7.55
C ASN A 67 5.26 8.57 7.14
N LEU A 68 5.18 8.22 5.86
CA LEU A 68 4.03 7.54 5.29
C LEU A 68 4.47 6.26 4.59
N ILE A 69 3.84 5.13 4.93
CA ILE A 69 3.99 3.89 4.15
C ILE A 69 2.80 3.71 3.22
N TYR A 70 3.05 3.38 1.96
CA TYR A 70 2.01 3.07 0.98
C TYR A 70 2.39 1.90 0.06
N PRO A 71 1.43 1.11 -0.45
CA PRO A 71 1.66 0.09 -1.46
C PRO A 71 1.46 0.62 -2.89
N THR A 72 2.16 0.03 -3.86
CA THR A 72 1.91 0.27 -5.28
C THR A 72 0.70 -0.54 -5.78
N HIS A 73 -0.08 0.00 -6.72
CA HIS A 73 -1.17 -0.74 -7.37
C HIS A 73 -0.64 -1.72 -8.43
N ASP A 74 0.43 -1.33 -9.12
CA ASP A 74 1.14 -2.19 -10.06
C ASP A 74 1.91 -3.29 -9.33
N ARG A 75 1.83 -4.50 -9.88
CA ARG A 75 2.38 -5.74 -9.33
C ARG A 75 3.11 -6.57 -10.41
N SER A 76 3.24 -6.02 -11.62
CA SER A 76 3.73 -6.76 -12.80
C SER A 76 5.25 -6.92 -12.81
N GLU A 77 5.99 -5.85 -12.53
CA GLU A 77 7.44 -5.77 -12.76
C GLU A 77 8.26 -5.62 -11.46
N ILE A 78 8.41 -6.71 -10.70
CA ILE A 78 9.29 -6.71 -9.50
C ILE A 78 10.75 -6.37 -9.88
N ALA A 79 11.19 -6.83 -11.06
CA ALA A 79 12.59 -6.71 -11.50
C ALA A 79 12.99 -5.27 -11.86
N SER A 80 12.07 -4.48 -12.43
CA SER A 80 12.32 -3.07 -12.77
C SER A 80 12.28 -2.13 -11.55
N GLY A 81 11.73 -2.60 -10.43
CA GLY A 81 11.88 -1.97 -9.12
C GLY A 81 10.84 -0.93 -8.73
N ASN A 82 9.73 -0.83 -9.48
CA ASN A 82 8.65 0.13 -9.24
C ASN A 82 7.39 -0.51 -8.61
N CYS A 83 7.53 -1.68 -7.99
CA CYS A 83 6.43 -2.40 -7.34
C CYS A 83 6.82 -2.82 -5.90
N GLY A 84 5.92 -2.61 -4.94
CA GLY A 84 6.15 -2.94 -3.54
C GLY A 84 5.50 -1.99 -2.54
N LEU A 85 6.10 -1.91 -1.35
CA LEU A 85 5.81 -0.92 -0.33
C LEU A 85 6.91 0.16 -0.37
N TYR A 86 6.50 1.40 -0.17
CA TYR A 86 7.38 2.55 -0.05
C TYR A 86 7.09 3.26 1.26
N GLU A 87 8.13 3.69 1.96
CA GLU A 87 8.07 4.66 3.03
C GLU A 87 8.64 5.98 2.52
N ILE A 88 7.88 7.05 2.69
CA ILE A 88 8.28 8.40 2.32
C ILE A 88 8.25 9.32 3.54
N ASP A 89 9.13 10.32 3.55
CA ASP A 89 9.12 11.40 4.53
C ASP A 89 8.00 12.44 4.22
N PRO A 90 7.76 13.44 5.10
CA PRO A 90 6.78 14.50 4.85
C PRO A 90 6.99 15.27 3.53
N GLU A 91 8.22 15.36 3.04
CA GLU A 91 8.58 16.00 1.78
C GLU A 91 8.35 15.12 0.54
N GLY A 92 8.05 13.83 0.74
CA GLY A 92 7.82 12.86 -0.33
C GLY A 92 9.07 12.12 -0.81
N ASN A 93 10.20 12.25 -0.13
CA ASN A 93 11.40 11.50 -0.46
C ASN A 93 11.26 10.05 0.01
N VAL A 94 11.63 9.09 -0.84
CA VAL A 94 11.66 7.67 -0.47
C VAL A 94 12.80 7.41 0.51
N VAL A 95 12.46 7.05 1.75
CA VAL A 95 13.42 6.71 2.81
C VAL A 95 13.57 5.21 3.01
N TRP A 96 12.57 4.41 2.59
CA TRP A 96 12.64 2.95 2.59
C TRP A 96 11.71 2.35 1.53
N SER A 97 12.03 1.14 1.07
CA SER A 97 11.14 0.38 0.19
C SER A 97 11.36 -1.13 0.31
N TYR A 98 10.31 -1.90 0.06
CA TYR A 98 10.38 -3.36 -0.05
C TYR A 98 9.65 -3.82 -1.30
N ARG A 99 10.38 -4.48 -2.19
CA ARG A 99 9.87 -4.94 -3.48
C ARG A 99 9.09 -6.23 -3.30
N CYS A 100 7.81 -6.19 -3.62
CA CYS A 100 6.94 -7.37 -3.60
C CYS A 100 5.67 -7.11 -4.40
N ARG A 101 4.93 -8.18 -4.71
CA ARG A 101 3.56 -8.08 -5.22
C ARG A 101 2.60 -7.85 -4.06
N ALA A 102 2.73 -6.71 -3.39
CA ALA A 102 1.83 -6.32 -2.32
C ALA A 102 0.40 -6.26 -2.87
N ASP A 103 -0.54 -6.87 -2.16
CA ASP A 103 -1.93 -6.95 -2.61
C ASP A 103 -2.77 -5.84 -1.97
N HIS A 104 -3.53 -6.17 -0.93
CA HIS A 104 -4.50 -5.25 -0.33
C HIS A 104 -4.09 -4.67 1.03
N ASP A 105 -3.17 -5.30 1.76
CA ASP A 105 -2.95 -4.98 3.17
C ASP A 105 -1.49 -5.20 3.59
N PHE A 106 -1.06 -4.43 4.57
CA PHE A 106 0.17 -4.62 5.31
C PHE A 106 0.03 -4.05 6.72
N GLN A 107 0.83 -4.57 7.64
CA GLN A 107 0.83 -4.14 9.03
C GLN A 107 2.27 -4.00 9.53
N ILE A 108 2.58 -2.86 10.13
CA ILE A 108 3.80 -2.70 10.95
C ILE A 108 3.52 -3.33 12.31
N LEU A 109 4.38 -4.27 12.71
CA LEU A 109 4.32 -4.95 14.00
C LEU A 109 5.00 -4.11 15.10
N PRO A 110 4.72 -4.37 16.40
CA PRO A 110 5.35 -3.65 17.51
C PRO A 110 6.88 -3.73 17.55
N ASN A 111 7.48 -4.76 16.94
CA ASN A 111 8.93 -4.92 16.82
C ASN A 111 9.53 -4.18 15.60
N GLY A 112 8.71 -3.49 14.80
CA GLY A 112 9.13 -2.76 13.60
C GLY A 112 9.13 -3.59 12.31
N ASN A 113 8.88 -4.90 12.38
CA ASN A 113 8.73 -5.74 11.18
C ASN A 113 7.45 -5.38 10.41
N LEU A 114 7.41 -5.75 9.14
CA LEU A 114 6.23 -5.60 8.30
C LEU A 114 5.67 -6.98 7.94
N ILE A 115 4.40 -7.20 8.26
CA ILE A 115 3.60 -8.26 7.66
C ILE A 115 2.95 -7.71 6.40
N ILE A 116 3.09 -8.40 5.28
CA ILE A 116 2.62 -7.94 3.97
C ILE A 116 1.76 -9.04 3.35
N ASN A 117 0.54 -8.71 2.97
CA ASN A 117 -0.27 -9.57 2.10
C ASN A 117 0.26 -9.44 0.67
N THR A 118 0.65 -10.57 0.09
CA THR A 118 1.25 -10.65 -1.23
C THR A 118 0.51 -11.66 -2.10
N ILE A 119 0.62 -11.54 -3.42
CA ILE A 119 -0.01 -12.48 -4.35
C ILE A 119 0.99 -13.14 -5.27
N THR A 120 0.68 -14.38 -5.64
CA THR A 120 1.32 -15.09 -6.74
C THR A 120 0.27 -15.81 -7.57
N GLU A 121 0.59 -16.08 -8.83
CA GLU A 121 -0.26 -16.84 -9.73
C GLU A 121 0.30 -18.25 -9.91
N SER A 122 -0.55 -19.25 -9.73
CA SER A 122 -0.20 -20.64 -10.03
C SER A 122 -1.40 -21.40 -10.58
N MET A 123 -1.13 -22.47 -11.33
CA MET A 123 -2.18 -23.35 -11.81
C MET A 123 -2.73 -24.19 -10.66
N CYS A 124 -4.06 -24.21 -10.54
CA CYS A 124 -4.76 -25.14 -9.64
C CYS A 124 -5.86 -25.86 -10.44
N PRO A 125 -5.53 -26.96 -11.16
CA PRO A 125 -6.49 -27.67 -12.01
C PRO A 125 -7.76 -28.11 -11.29
N ALA A 126 -7.67 -28.39 -9.99
CA ALA A 126 -8.82 -28.72 -9.14
C ALA A 126 -9.85 -27.58 -9.02
N LEU A 127 -9.42 -26.32 -9.21
CA LEU A 127 -10.27 -25.13 -9.18
C LEU A 127 -10.54 -24.55 -10.59
N GLY A 128 -10.01 -25.18 -11.65
CA GLY A 128 -10.23 -24.81 -13.04
C GLY A 128 -8.96 -24.74 -13.89
N LEU A 129 -9.15 -24.51 -15.19
CA LEU A 129 -8.10 -24.57 -16.23
C LEU A 129 -7.29 -23.28 -16.40
N GLU A 130 -7.52 -22.28 -15.56
CA GLU A 130 -6.87 -20.97 -15.63
C GLU A 130 -6.01 -20.71 -14.39
N LEU A 131 -5.03 -19.79 -14.52
CA LEU A 131 -4.22 -19.32 -13.40
C LEU A 131 -5.10 -18.80 -12.26
N LYS A 132 -4.76 -19.20 -11.03
CA LYS A 132 -5.43 -18.72 -9.82
C LYS A 132 -4.51 -17.76 -9.10
N ARG A 133 -5.10 -16.71 -8.53
CA ARG A 133 -4.41 -15.85 -7.56
C ARG A 133 -4.33 -16.57 -6.23
N ASN A 134 -3.12 -16.73 -5.71
CA ASN A 134 -2.82 -17.38 -4.45
C ASN A 134 -2.18 -16.33 -3.54
N PRO A 135 -2.94 -15.78 -2.57
CA PRO A 135 -2.36 -14.89 -1.58
C PRO A 135 -1.43 -15.68 -0.66
N TYR A 136 -0.34 -15.05 -0.26
CA TYR A 136 0.56 -15.50 0.77
C TYR A 136 1.01 -14.30 1.60
N ILE A 137 1.42 -14.55 2.82
CA ILE A 137 1.80 -13.50 3.77
C ILE A 137 3.28 -13.66 4.03
N VAL A 138 4.02 -12.56 3.98
CA VAL A 138 5.42 -12.50 4.40
C VAL A 138 5.57 -11.57 5.58
N GLU A 139 6.43 -11.93 6.52
CA GLU A 139 6.95 -11.01 7.53
C GLU A 139 8.40 -10.69 7.21
N VAL A 140 8.73 -9.40 7.16
CA VAL A 140 10.08 -8.93 6.87
C VAL A 140 10.57 -7.91 7.89
N THR A 141 11.87 -7.93 8.14
CA THR A 141 12.53 -6.92 8.97
C THR A 141 12.69 -5.60 8.21
N ARG A 142 13.08 -4.53 8.90
CA ARG A 142 13.47 -3.25 8.27
C ARG A 142 14.73 -3.39 7.40
N ASP A 143 15.61 -4.32 7.73
CA ASP A 143 16.78 -4.70 6.93
C ASP A 143 16.42 -5.60 5.72
N LYS A 144 15.13 -5.91 5.54
CA LYS A 144 14.55 -6.69 4.44
C LYS A 144 14.86 -8.18 4.50
N ASP A 145 15.20 -8.69 5.69
CA ASP A 145 15.31 -10.12 5.93
C ASP A 145 13.93 -10.76 6.06
N LEU A 146 13.74 -11.93 5.46
CA LEU A 146 12.54 -12.73 5.61
C LEU A 146 12.53 -13.39 7.00
N VAL A 147 11.51 -13.09 7.80
CA VAL A 147 11.28 -13.69 9.13
C VAL A 147 10.38 -14.91 9.03
N SER A 148 9.27 -14.77 8.30
CA SER A 148 8.32 -15.86 8.11
C SER A 148 7.59 -15.72 6.77
N GLU A 149 7.15 -16.86 6.22
CA GLU A 149 6.25 -16.93 5.09
C GLU A 149 5.10 -17.87 5.42
N TRP A 150 3.87 -17.43 5.18
CA TRP A 150 2.68 -18.26 5.30
C TRP A 150 1.99 -18.36 3.95
N ARG A 151 1.77 -19.60 3.50
CA ARG A 151 0.96 -19.93 2.31
C ARG A 151 -0.25 -20.73 2.76
N GLY A 152 -1.45 -20.31 2.34
CA GLY A 152 -2.66 -21.08 2.58
C GLY A 152 -2.59 -22.42 1.84
N GLY A 153 -2.38 -23.52 2.57
CA GLY A 153 -2.55 -24.91 2.13
C GLY A 153 -1.99 -25.24 0.75
N GLY A 154 -0.72 -25.63 0.69
CA GLY A 154 -0.10 -26.10 -0.56
C GLY A 154 -0.80 -27.33 -1.12
N ALA A 155 -1.56 -27.16 -2.21
CA ALA A 155 -1.55 -28.18 -3.25
C ALA A 155 -0.21 -28.04 -3.97
N SER A 156 0.84 -28.63 -3.39
CA SER A 156 2.01 -28.97 -4.20
C SER A 156 1.47 -29.84 -5.34
N PRO A 157 1.72 -29.53 -6.62
CA PRO A 157 1.53 -30.52 -7.66
C PRO A 157 2.47 -31.65 -7.24
N GLY A 158 1.90 -32.81 -6.92
CA GLY A 158 2.70 -34.00 -6.64
C GLY A 158 3.71 -34.19 -7.77
N THR A 159 4.96 -34.47 -7.37
CA THR A 159 5.99 -35.04 -8.25
C THR A 159 5.46 -36.29 -8.95
#